data_AF-A0A5E4HLG1-F1
#
_entry.id   AF-A0A5E4HLG1-F1
#
_cell.length_a   1.000
_cell.length_b   1.000
_cell.length_c   1.000
_cell.angle_alpha   90.00
_cell.angle_beta   90.00
_cell.angle_gamma   90.00
#
_symmetry.space_group_name_H-M   'P 1'
#
loop_
_entity.id
_entity.type
_entity.pdbx_description
1 polymer ?
#
loop_
_entity_poly.entity_id
_entity_poly.type
_entity_poly.pdbx_seq_one_letter_code
_entity_poly.pdbx_strand_id
1 'polypeptide(L)'
;MAQFYGSMQGNRGQATRMGTKQSGLSGHVRGWNLGARVEAHEVAGQDIIEVAVTGGSNNPGTLANLGSFRLNPENDKLQVSFNGGAWVDVDTFRVAVDKALKALK
;
A
#
# COMPACT_ATOMS: atom_id res chain seq x y z
N MET A 1 13.75 -15.43 9.55
CA MET A 1 14.35 -14.32 8.77
C MET A 1 13.29 -13.25 8.57
N ALA A 2 13.67 -11.96 8.54
CA ALA A 2 12.71 -10.90 8.28
C ALA A 2 12.29 -10.91 6.81
N GLN A 3 10.98 -10.78 6.57
CA GLN A 3 10.39 -10.67 5.23
C GLN A 3 10.19 -9.19 4.87
N PHE A 4 9.74 -8.39 5.85
CA PHE A 4 9.38 -7.00 5.64
C PHE A 4 10.37 -6.07 6.34
N TYR A 5 10.71 -4.97 5.69
CA TYR A 5 11.58 -3.94 6.22
C TYR A 5 10.93 -2.58 6.03
N GLY A 6 10.89 -1.78 7.10
CA GLY A 6 10.40 -0.42 7.06
C GLY A 6 11.44 0.52 7.64
N SER A 7 11.64 1.66 6.98
CA SER A 7 12.50 2.73 7.44
C SER A 7 11.69 4.01 7.61
N MET A 8 11.89 4.72 8.72
CA MET A 8 11.25 6.01 8.98
C MET A 8 12.31 7.04 9.35
N GLN A 9 12.29 8.18 8.68
CA GLN A 9 13.16 9.32 8.98
C GLN A 9 12.38 10.37 9.77
N GLY A 10 12.98 10.88 10.85
CA GLY A 10 12.45 12.02 11.60
C GLY A 10 13.57 12.91 12.14
N ASN A 11 13.24 13.84 13.04
CA ASN A 11 14.22 14.75 13.64
C ASN A 11 15.31 14.03 14.46
N ARG A 12 15.02 12.81 14.93
CA ARG A 12 15.97 11.97 15.68
C ARG A 12 16.78 11.02 14.79
N GLY A 13 16.77 11.24 13.48
CA GLY A 13 17.43 10.36 12.51
C GLY A 13 16.53 9.24 11.98
N GLN A 14 17.15 8.28 11.31
CA GLN A 14 16.47 7.14 10.68
C GLN A 14 16.30 6.00 11.68
N ALA A 15 15.11 5.40 11.71
CA ALA A 15 14.85 4.15 12.41
C ALA A 15 14.38 3.09 11.42
N THR A 16 14.88 1.86 11.58
CA THR A 16 14.41 0.70 10.81
C THR A 16 13.69 -0.29 11.72
N ARG A 17 12.69 -0.97 11.18
CA ARG A 17 11.96 -2.06 11.83
C ARG A 17 11.76 -3.19 10.84
N MET A 18 11.69 -4.40 11.38
CA MET A 18 11.56 -5.63 10.62
C MET A 18 10.25 -6.32 10.96
N GLY A 19 9.64 -6.94 9.96
CA GLY A 19 8.46 -7.78 10.06
C GLY A 19 8.74 -9.19 9.57
N THR A 20 8.02 -10.16 10.12
CA THR A 20 8.01 -11.56 9.68
C THR A 20 6.73 -11.84 8.89
N LYS A 21 6.65 -12.99 8.21
CA LYS A 21 5.42 -13.43 7.53
C LYS A 21 4.22 -13.48 8.47
N GLN A 22 4.44 -13.92 9.72
CA GLN A 22 3.38 -14.04 10.73
C GLN A 22 2.98 -12.69 11.34
N SER A 23 3.95 -11.79 11.55
CA SER A 23 3.68 -10.51 12.22
C SER A 23 3.29 -9.39 11.26
N GLY A 24 3.63 -9.52 9.98
CA GLY A 24 3.64 -8.40 9.05
C GLY A 24 4.55 -7.26 9.52
N LEU A 25 4.32 -6.08 8.96
CA LEU A 25 4.90 -4.81 9.37
C LEU A 25 3.88 -3.69 9.13
N SER A 26 3.55 -2.93 10.18
CA SER A 26 2.66 -1.77 10.06
C SER A 26 3.36 -0.47 10.43
N GLY A 27 3.00 0.60 9.73
CA GLY A 27 3.52 1.94 9.92
C GLY A 27 2.41 2.98 9.86
N HIS A 28 2.48 3.98 10.73
CA HIS A 28 1.54 5.10 10.74
C HIS A 28 2.31 6.41 10.73
N VAL A 29 2.18 7.17 9.64
CA VAL A 29 2.74 8.52 9.50
C VAL A 29 1.60 9.51 9.64
N ARG A 30 1.68 10.44 10.59
CA ARG A 30 0.54 11.28 10.96
C ARG A 30 0.93 12.73 11.21
N GLY A 31 0.14 13.63 10.64
CA GLY A 31 -0.05 14.98 11.13
C GLY A 31 -1.18 15.03 12.17
N TRP A 32 -1.68 16.23 12.44
CA TRP A 32 -2.78 16.41 13.40
C TRP A 32 -4.13 15.90 12.87
N ASN A 33 -4.53 16.32 11.67
CA ASN A 33 -5.84 16.02 11.08
C ASN A 33 -5.80 15.07 9.86
N LEU A 34 -4.62 14.63 9.47
CA LEU A 34 -4.42 13.74 8.33
C LEU A 34 -3.23 12.83 8.62
N GLY A 35 -3.33 11.58 8.22
CA GLY A 35 -2.22 10.63 8.25
C GLY A 35 -2.41 9.53 7.23
N ALA A 36 -1.37 8.73 7.04
CA ALA A 36 -1.38 7.55 6.20
C ALA A 36 -0.90 6.34 7.01
N ARG A 37 -1.63 5.24 6.87
CA ARG A 37 -1.26 3.95 7.43
C ARG A 37 -0.87 3.02 6.29
N VAL A 38 0.23 2.32 6.49
CA VAL A 38 0.74 1.30 5.56
C VAL A 38 0.88 0.01 6.33
N GLU A 39 0.31 -1.07 5.80
CA GLU A 39 0.40 -2.40 6.40
C GLU A 39 0.93 -3.37 5.34
N ALA A 40 2.00 -4.08 5.68
CA ALA A 40 2.57 -5.15 4.87
C ALA A 40 2.34 -6.48 5.58
N HIS A 41 1.80 -7.45 4.86
CA HIS A 41 1.57 -8.80 5.38
C HIS A 41 1.64 -9.82 4.24
N GLU A 42 1.70 -11.10 4.60
CA GLU A 42 1.75 -12.19 3.64
C GLU A 42 0.40 -12.90 3.60
N VAL A 43 -0.10 -13.18 2.40
CA VAL A 43 -1.31 -13.98 2.17
C VAL A 43 -1.00 -15.03 1.10
N ALA A 44 -1.14 -16.30 1.46
CA ALA A 44 -0.97 -17.43 0.53
C ALA A 44 0.38 -17.43 -0.22
N GLY A 45 1.45 -17.04 0.47
CA GLY A 45 2.80 -16.93 -0.03
C GLY A 45 3.11 -15.63 -0.77
N GLN A 46 2.17 -14.69 -0.84
CA GLN A 46 2.32 -13.42 -1.54
C GLN A 46 2.43 -12.25 -0.57
N ASP A 47 3.40 -11.37 -0.82
CA ASP A 47 3.51 -10.12 -0.09
C ASP A 47 2.45 -9.13 -0.58
N ILE A 48 1.64 -8.64 0.35
CA ILE A 48 0.59 -7.63 0.11
C ILE A 48 0.92 -6.39 0.92
N ILE A 49 0.86 -5.24 0.26
CA ILE A 49 1.01 -3.92 0.91
C ILE A 49 -0.29 -3.16 0.76
N GLU A 50 -0.87 -2.72 1.86
CA GLU A 50 -2.11 -1.95 1.91
C GLU A 50 -1.83 -0.53 2.38
N VAL A 51 -2.52 0.44 1.77
CA VAL A 51 -2.38 1.86 2.11
C VAL A 51 -3.75 2.46 2.36
N ALA A 52 -3.86 3.15 3.50
CA ALA A 52 -5.08 3.80 3.94
C ALA A 52 -4.81 5.23 4.42
N VAL A 53 -5.77 6.11 4.17
CA VAL A 53 -5.84 7.46 4.74
C VAL A 53 -6.48 7.38 6.11
N THR A 54 -5.91 8.09 7.08
CA THR A 54 -6.41 8.19 8.47
C THR A 54 -6.63 9.66 8.84
N GLY A 55 -7.40 9.92 9.90
CA GLY A 55 -7.64 11.28 10.40
C GLY A 55 -6.49 11.88 11.22
N GLY A 56 -5.29 11.28 11.15
CA GLY A 56 -4.11 11.78 11.85
C GLY A 56 -4.14 11.51 13.35
N SER A 57 -3.51 12.39 14.14
CA SER A 57 -3.41 12.23 15.60
C SER A 57 -4.71 12.54 16.33
N ASN A 58 -5.52 13.46 15.81
CA ASN A 58 -6.78 13.89 16.42
C ASN A 58 -7.89 12.84 16.25
N ASN A 59 -7.86 12.07 15.16
CA ASN A 59 -8.73 10.92 14.94
C ASN A 59 -7.96 9.83 14.18
N PRO A 60 -7.28 8.89 14.87
CA PRO A 60 -6.37 7.94 14.24
C PRO A 60 -7.06 6.83 13.44
N GLY A 61 -8.39 6.82 13.37
CA GLY A 61 -9.14 5.88 12.57
C GLY A 61 -8.89 6.03 11.07
N THR A 62 -9.09 4.94 10.34
CA THR A 62 -9.08 4.93 8.87
C THR A 62 -10.27 5.72 8.34
N LEU A 63 -9.99 6.67 7.47
CA LEU A 63 -10.98 7.44 6.72
C LEU A 63 -11.32 6.79 5.39
N ALA A 64 -10.30 6.28 4.68
CA ALA A 64 -10.47 5.62 3.39
C ALA A 64 -9.32 4.63 3.13
N ASN A 65 -9.65 3.46 2.59
CA ASN A 65 -8.64 2.56 2.04
C ASN A 65 -8.30 3.02 0.62
N LEU A 66 -7.05 3.34 0.33
CA LEU A 66 -6.67 3.74 -1.03
C LEU A 66 -6.55 2.52 -1.92
N GLY A 67 -6.01 1.44 -1.38
CA GLY A 67 -5.83 0.21 -2.12
C GLY A 67 -4.72 -0.66 -1.58
N SER A 68 -4.46 -1.72 -2.32
CA SER A 68 -3.43 -2.70 -2.04
C SER A 68 -2.59 -2.98 -3.28
N PHE A 69 -1.36 -3.42 -3.04
CA PHE A 69 -0.34 -3.70 -4.05
C PHE A 69 0.19 -5.12 -3.85
N ARG A 70 0.44 -5.83 -4.95
CA ARG A 70 1.15 -7.11 -4.94
C ARG A 70 1.88 -7.31 -6.27
N LEU A 71 2.82 -8.25 -6.30
CA LEU A 71 3.33 -8.79 -7.55
C LEU A 71 2.46 -9.97 -7.98
N ASN A 72 2.16 -10.04 -9.27
CA ASN A 72 1.54 -11.22 -9.85
C ASN A 72 2.56 -12.37 -9.85
N PRO A 73 2.23 -13.53 -9.25
CA PRO A 73 3.16 -14.67 -9.16
C PRO A 73 3.49 -15.30 -10.53
N GLU A 74 2.68 -15.07 -11.56
CA GLU A 74 2.85 -15.70 -12.87
C GLU A 74 3.77 -14.93 -13.81
N ASN A 75 3.85 -13.60 -13.64
CA ASN A 75 4.52 -12.73 -14.60
C ASN A 75 5.30 -11.56 -13.98
N ASP A 76 5.43 -11.54 -12.64
CA ASP A 76 6.14 -10.52 -11.85
C ASP A 76 5.69 -9.07 -12.12
N LYS A 77 4.48 -8.88 -12.68
CA LYS A 77 3.92 -7.55 -12.89
C LYS A 77 3.28 -7.01 -11.63
N LEU A 78 3.42 -5.70 -11.42
CA LEU A 78 2.72 -4.99 -10.35
C LEU A 78 1.22 -5.00 -10.60
N GLN A 79 0.49 -5.49 -9.61
CA GLN A 79 -0.97 -5.44 -9.53
C GLN A 79 -1.41 -4.46 -8.45
N VAL A 80 -2.49 -3.75 -8.74
CA VAL A 80 -3.13 -2.82 -7.81
C VAL A 80 -4.60 -3.17 -7.69
N SER A 81 -5.12 -3.08 -6.47
CA SER A 81 -6.55 -3.11 -6.19
C SER A 81 -6.92 -1.82 -5.45
N PHE A 82 -7.94 -1.12 -5.92
CA PHE A 82 -8.47 0.07 -5.24
C PHE A 82 -9.68 -0.33 -4.41
N ASN A 83 -9.75 0.11 -3.14
CA ASN A 83 -10.86 -0.18 -2.21
C ASN A 83 -11.23 -1.68 -2.07
N GLY A 84 -10.27 -2.61 -2.19
CA GLY A 84 -10.56 -4.05 -2.12
C GLY A 84 -11.29 -4.62 -3.35
N GLY A 85 -11.27 -3.88 -4.48
CA GLY A 85 -11.77 -4.34 -5.77
C GLY A 85 -10.89 -5.42 -6.42
N ALA A 86 -11.18 -5.74 -7.68
CA ALA A 86 -10.38 -6.69 -8.44
C ALA A 86 -8.94 -6.20 -8.65
N TRP A 87 -7.99 -7.13 -8.65
CA TRP A 87 -6.59 -6.85 -9.00
C TRP A 87 -6.47 -6.59 -10.49
N VAL A 88 -5.77 -5.51 -10.85
CA VAL A 88 -5.49 -5.16 -12.24
C VAL A 88 -4.00 -4.88 -12.39
N ASP A 89 -3.38 -5.42 -13.44
CA ASP A 89 -2.01 -5.09 -13.82
C ASP A 89 -1.92 -3.59 -14.18
N VAL A 90 -0.90 -2.90 -13.65
CA VAL A 90 -0.75 -1.44 -13.86
C VAL A 90 -0.66 -1.06 -15.34
N ASP A 91 0.01 -1.88 -16.15
CA ASP A 91 0.09 -1.68 -17.61
C ASP A 91 -1.31 -1.67 -18.25
N THR A 92 -2.14 -2.63 -17.86
CA THR A 92 -3.51 -2.78 -18.36
C THR A 92 -4.37 -1.60 -17.95
N PHE A 93 -4.24 -1.13 -16.70
CA PHE A 93 -4.93 0.06 -16.23
C PHE A 93 -4.52 1.30 -17.04
N ARG A 94 -3.21 1.50 -17.27
CA ARG A 94 -2.69 2.61 -18.08
C ARG A 94 -3.27 2.60 -19.49
N VAL A 95 -3.26 1.45 -20.16
CA VAL A 95 -3.82 1.30 -21.51
C VAL A 95 -5.31 1.61 -21.54
N ALA A 96 -6.07 1.13 -20.54
CA ALA A 96 -7.50 1.40 -20.43
C ALA A 96 -7.80 2.90 -20.25
N VAL A 97 -7.05 3.57 -19.37
CA VAL A 97 -7.18 5.02 -19.15
C VAL A 97 -6.81 5.80 -20.40
N ASP A 98 -5.70 5.48 -21.07
CA ASP A 98 -5.28 6.15 -22.30
C ASP A 98 -6.34 5.99 -23.41
N LYS A 99 -6.96 4.81 -23.51
CA LYS A 99 -8.05 4.55 -24.47
C LYS A 99 -9.30 5.36 -24.12
N ALA A 100 -9.68 5.41 -22.85
CA ALA A 100 -10.83 6.20 -22.39
C ALA A 100 -10.63 7.70 -22.65
N LEU A 101 -9.44 8.22 -22.34
CA LEU A 101 -9.08 9.62 -22.57
C LEU A 101 -9.09 9.99 -24.06
N LYS A 102 -8.67 9.07 -24.94
CA LYS A 102 -8.76 9.27 -26.40
C LYS A 102 -10.20 9.26 -26.90
N ALA A 103 -11.08 8.46 -26.30
CA ALA A 103 -12.49 8.40 -26.69
C ALA A 103 -13.30 9.63 -26.25
N LEU A 104 -12.77 10.44 -25.33
CA LEU A 104 -13.38 11.69 -24.85
C LEU A 104 -12.95 12.92 -25.67
N LYS A 105 -12.03 12.76 -26.64
CA LYS A 105 -11.59 13.81 -27.56
C LYS A 105 -12.20 13.59 -28.94
#